data_AF-A0A9E5TVX7-F1
#
_entry.id   AF-A0A9E5TVX7-F1
#
_cell.length_a   1.000
_cell.length_b   1.000
_cell.length_c   1.000
_cell.angle_alpha   90.00
_cell.angle_beta   90.00
_cell.angle_gamma   90.00
#
_symmetry.space_group_name_H-M   'P 1'
#
loop_
_entity.id
_entity.type
_entity.pdbx_description
1 polymer ?
#
loop_
_entity_poly.entity_id
_entity_poly.type
_entity_poly.pdbx_seq_one_letter_code
_entity_poly.pdbx_strand_id
1 'polypeptide(L)'
;SIVIIELGGNDGLRGIDIDVTRGNFARMIEASQAVGARVLLAGIRLPPNYGPTYTERFQSMYGELAVAYELGLVPFIMEGIALDPALMLPDGIHPNAEAQPVLLDNVWEYLLPALE
;
A
#
# COMPACT_ATOMS: atom_id res chain seq x y z
N SER A 1 10.35 12.23 12.41
CA SER A 1 9.47 11.07 12.62
C SER A 1 8.99 10.56 11.26
N ILE A 2 8.46 9.33 11.20
CA ILE A 2 7.91 8.74 9.97
C ILE A 2 6.52 8.15 10.26
N VAL A 3 5.61 8.27 9.28
CA VAL A 3 4.30 7.62 9.27
C VAL A 3 4.25 6.71 8.06
N ILE A 4 3.95 5.43 8.27
CA ILE A 4 3.74 4.46 7.20
C ILE A 4 2.24 4.30 7.02
N ILE A 5 1.72 4.55 5.82
CA ILE A 5 0.30 4.39 5.49
C ILE A 5 0.13 3.16 4.60
N GLU A 6 -0.36 2.08 5.20
CA GLU A 6 -0.80 0.84 4.52
C GLU A 6 -2.31 0.75 4.69
N LEU A 7 -3.05 1.28 3.72
CA LEU A 7 -4.51 1.33 3.71
C LEU A 7 -5.03 1.14 2.28
N GLY A 8 -6.36 1.09 2.14
CA GLY A 8 -7.05 1.04 0.84
C GLY A 8 -7.54 -0.35 0.45
N GLY A 9 -7.02 -1.44 1.03
CA GLY A 9 -7.38 -2.80 0.62
C GLY A 9 -8.86 -3.08 0.82
N ASN A 10 -9.38 -2.68 1.97
CA ASN A 10 -10.79 -2.77 2.27
C ASN A 10 -11.66 -1.91 1.34
N ASP A 11 -11.22 -0.72 0.96
CA ASP A 11 -11.97 0.17 0.06
C ASP A 11 -12.02 -0.43 -1.34
N GLY A 12 -10.88 -0.93 -1.82
CA GLY A 12 -10.77 -1.61 -3.11
C GLY A 12 -11.60 -2.90 -3.18
N LEU A 13 -11.56 -3.74 -2.15
CA LEU A 13 -12.38 -4.96 -2.05
C LEU A 13 -13.87 -4.65 -1.90
N ARG A 14 -14.25 -3.47 -1.41
CA ARG A 14 -15.64 -3.01 -1.33
C ARG A 14 -16.10 -2.28 -2.60
N GLY A 15 -15.21 -2.06 -3.57
CA GLY A 15 -15.53 -1.32 -4.79
C GLY A 15 -15.86 0.15 -4.54
N ILE A 16 -15.28 0.75 -3.50
CA ILE A 16 -15.44 2.18 -3.21
C ILE A 16 -14.86 3.00 -4.38
N ASP A 17 -15.46 4.15 -4.65
CA ASP A 17 -14.96 5.08 -5.66
C ASP A 17 -13.51 5.47 -5.33
N ILE A 18 -12.62 5.30 -6.31
CA ILE A 18 -11.17 5.56 -6.17
C ILE A 18 -10.92 7.02 -5.81
N ASP A 19 -11.75 7.96 -6.27
CA ASP A 19 -11.57 9.38 -5.95
C ASP A 19 -11.85 9.68 -4.47
N VAL A 20 -12.78 8.92 -3.85
CA VAL A 20 -13.01 8.98 -2.40
C VAL A 20 -11.81 8.44 -1.63
N THR A 21 -11.31 7.27 -2.03
CA THR A 21 -10.12 6.66 -1.42
C THR A 21 -8.91 7.59 -1.55
N ARG A 22 -8.67 8.14 -2.74
CA ARG A 22 -7.60 9.13 -3.00
C ARG A 22 -7.73 10.34 -2.09
N GLY A 23 -8.95 10.90 -1.95
CA GLY A 23 -9.21 12.02 -1.05
C GLY A 23 -8.95 11.69 0.43
N ASN A 24 -9.21 10.45 0.86
CA ASN A 24 -8.84 10.00 2.21
C ASN A 24 -7.32 9.95 2.41
N PHE A 25 -6.58 9.40 1.44
CA PHE A 25 -5.12 9.38 1.47
C PHE A 25 -4.51 10.78 1.53
N ALA A 26 -4.96 11.69 0.65
CA ALA A 26 -4.51 13.08 0.63
C ALA A 26 -4.61 13.73 2.02
N ARG A 27 -5.77 13.60 2.68
CA ARG A 27 -5.99 14.12 4.03
C ARG A 27 -5.05 13.52 5.08
N MET A 28 -4.78 12.22 5.03
CA MET A 28 -3.87 11.57 5.98
C MET A 28 -2.41 11.96 5.74
N ILE A 29 -2.00 12.10 4.47
CA ILE A 29 -0.67 12.57 4.07
C ILE A 29 -0.45 14.00 4.56
N GLU A 30 -1.38 14.90 4.25
CA GLU A 30 -1.34 16.31 4.66
C GLU A 30 -1.28 16.46 6.18
N ALA A 31 -2.12 15.72 6.91
CA ALA A 31 -2.10 15.73 8.37
C ALA A 31 -0.76 15.26 8.95
N SER A 32 -0.14 14.26 8.33
CA SER A 32 1.17 13.74 8.76
C SER A 32 2.30 14.73 8.47
N GLN A 33 2.31 15.32 7.28
CA GLN A 33 3.33 16.30 6.88
C GLN A 33 3.18 17.61 7.67
N ALA A 34 1.97 18.01 8.05
CA ALA A 34 1.72 19.22 8.85
C ALA A 34 2.41 19.21 10.23
N VAL A 35 2.70 18.02 10.77
CA VAL A 35 3.47 17.85 12.02
C VAL A 35 4.95 17.53 11.78
N GLY A 36 5.42 17.68 10.54
CA GLY A 36 6.82 17.44 10.15
C GLY A 36 7.20 15.97 10.03
N ALA A 37 6.24 15.05 9.93
CA ALA A 37 6.55 13.64 9.70
C ALA A 37 6.79 13.35 8.21
N ARG A 38 7.82 12.54 7.92
CA ARG A 38 7.98 11.90 6.61
C ARG A 38 6.86 10.87 6.43
N VAL A 39 6.36 10.69 5.21
CA VAL A 39 5.34 9.67 4.91
C VAL A 39 5.90 8.64 3.94
N LEU A 40 5.69 7.36 4.25
CA LEU A 40 5.93 6.23 3.36
C LEU A 40 4.59 5.58 3.03
N LEU A 41 4.22 5.54 1.75
CA LEU A 41 3.05 4.78 1.32
C LEU A 41 3.43 3.32 1.11
N ALA A 42 2.58 2.42 1.58
CA ALA A 42 2.66 1.00 1.26
C ALA A 42 1.49 0.63 0.35
N GLY A 43 1.81 0.40 -0.92
CA GLY A 43 0.85 0.04 -1.95
C GLY A 43 0.40 -1.41 -1.85
N ILE A 44 -0.81 -1.66 -2.31
CA ILE A 44 -1.41 -2.98 -2.45
C ILE A 44 -1.97 -3.14 -3.85
N ARG A 45 -2.24 -4.39 -4.25
CA ARG A 45 -2.95 -4.71 -5.49
C ARG A 45 -4.22 -5.47 -5.18
N LEU A 46 -5.25 -5.20 -5.97
CA LEU A 46 -6.52 -5.92 -5.86
C LEU A 46 -6.49 -7.17 -6.73
N PRO A 47 -7.28 -8.20 -6.39
CA PRO A 47 -7.35 -9.39 -7.22
C PRO A 47 -7.96 -9.08 -8.61
N PRO A 48 -7.60 -9.82 -9.68
CA PRO A 48 -8.03 -9.49 -11.05
C PRO A 48 -9.55 -9.52 -11.30
N ASN A 49 -10.33 -10.14 -10.41
CA ASN A 49 -11.79 -10.26 -10.55
C ASN A 49 -12.56 -8.94 -10.37
N TYR A 50 -11.90 -7.85 -9.95
CA TYR A 50 -12.50 -6.51 -9.85
C TYR A 50 -12.45 -5.72 -11.18
N GLY A 51 -11.86 -6.30 -12.23
CA GLY A 51 -11.80 -5.72 -13.56
C GLY A 51 -10.57 -4.83 -13.76
N PRO A 52 -9.89 -4.94 -14.92
CA PRO A 52 -8.57 -4.35 -15.15
C PRO A 52 -8.57 -2.83 -14.97
N THR A 53 -9.60 -2.14 -15.47
CA THR A 53 -9.72 -0.68 -15.35
C THR A 53 -9.77 -0.21 -13.89
N TYR A 54 -10.48 -0.93 -13.03
CA TYR A 54 -10.56 -0.56 -11.61
C TYR A 54 -9.24 -0.86 -10.90
N THR A 55 -8.68 -2.06 -11.11
CA THR A 55 -7.42 -2.47 -10.46
C THR A 55 -6.24 -1.60 -10.88
N GLU A 56 -6.16 -1.22 -12.15
CA GLU A 56 -5.10 -0.33 -12.67
C GLU A 56 -5.22 1.07 -12.07
N ARG A 57 -6.42 1.68 -12.09
CA ARG A 57 -6.63 3.00 -11.48
C ARG A 57 -6.33 2.98 -9.98
N PHE A 58 -6.73 1.90 -9.30
CA PHE A 58 -6.50 1.74 -7.86
C PHE A 58 -4.99 1.65 -7.55
N GLN A 59 -4.24 0.87 -8.33
CA GLN A 59 -2.80 0.77 -8.16
C GLN A 59 -2.08 2.09 -8.53
N SER A 60 -2.47 2.75 -9.61
CA SER A 60 -1.87 4.02 -10.05
C SER A 60 -2.06 5.14 -9.04
N MET A 61 -3.16 5.14 -8.27
CA MET A 61 -3.42 6.12 -7.21
C MET A 61 -2.24 6.26 -6.24
N TYR A 62 -1.61 5.16 -5.82
CA TYR A 62 -0.47 5.21 -4.90
C TYR A 62 0.74 5.93 -5.51
N GLY A 63 1.07 5.64 -6.78
CA GLY A 63 2.15 6.30 -7.50
C GLY A 63 1.88 7.79 -7.74
N GLU A 64 0.65 8.13 -8.10
CA GLU A 64 0.24 9.53 -8.30
C GLU A 64 0.31 10.35 -7.01
N LEU A 65 -0.13 9.78 -5.88
CA LEU A 65 -0.02 10.40 -4.56
C LEU A 65 1.44 10.56 -4.14
N ALA A 66 2.27 9.53 -4.36
CA ALA A 66 3.68 9.58 -4.01
C ALA A 66 4.43 10.68 -4.77
N VAL A 67 4.14 10.85 -6.07
CA VAL A 67 4.71 11.95 -6.87
C VAL A 67 4.17 13.31 -6.41
N ALA A 68 2.86 13.42 -6.19
CA ALA A 68 2.22 14.70 -5.87
C ALA A 68 2.66 15.28 -4.51
N TYR A 69 2.98 14.42 -3.54
CA TYR A 69 3.35 14.81 -2.18
C TYR A 69 4.82 14.56 -1.84
N GLU A 70 5.64 14.15 -2.82
CA GLU A 70 7.07 13.84 -2.67
C GLU A 70 7.34 12.75 -1.59
N LEU A 71 6.69 11.60 -1.74
CA LEU A 71 6.70 10.50 -0.77
C LEU A 71 7.56 9.33 -1.21
N GLY A 72 8.05 8.57 -0.23
CA GLY A 72 8.48 7.20 -0.48
C GLY A 72 7.27 6.29 -0.78
N LEU A 73 7.47 5.27 -1.61
CA LEU A 73 6.44 4.30 -1.98
C LEU A 73 7.01 2.89 -2.03
N VAL A 74 6.44 1.98 -1.24
CA VAL A 74 6.53 0.53 -1.46
C VAL A 74 5.47 0.18 -2.51
N PRO A 75 5.82 -0.22 -3.75
CA PRO A 75 4.84 -0.38 -4.82
C PRO A 75 3.80 -1.47 -4.55
N PHE A 76 4.25 -2.57 -3.91
CA PHE A 76 3.39 -3.67 -3.51
C PHE A 76 3.96 -4.36 -2.27
N ILE A 77 3.29 -4.24 -1.13
CA ILE A 77 3.79 -4.81 0.14
C ILE A 77 3.81 -6.35 0.14
N MET A 78 2.92 -7.00 -0.62
CA MET A 78 2.79 -8.47 -0.71
C MET A 78 3.57 -9.06 -1.90
N GLU A 79 4.57 -8.35 -2.42
CA GLU A 79 5.43 -8.85 -3.50
C GLU A 79 6.13 -10.16 -3.06
N GLY A 80 6.13 -11.16 -3.94
CA GLY A 80 6.63 -12.50 -3.61
C GLY A 80 5.78 -13.33 -2.64
N ILE A 81 4.66 -12.79 -2.13
CA ILE A 81 3.79 -13.46 -1.13
C ILE A 81 2.43 -13.82 -1.72
N ALA A 82 1.74 -12.86 -2.34
CA ALA A 82 0.33 -12.99 -2.70
C ALA A 82 -0.02 -14.17 -3.63
N LEU A 83 0.96 -14.71 -4.35
CA LEU A 83 0.79 -15.82 -5.28
C LEU A 83 1.33 -17.16 -4.75
N ASP A 84 1.91 -17.20 -3.55
CA ASP A 84 2.41 -18.42 -2.92
C ASP A 84 1.42 -18.91 -1.85
N PRO A 85 0.68 -20.01 -2.10
CA PRO A 85 -0.25 -20.56 -1.13
C PRO A 85 0.39 -20.99 0.20
N ALA A 86 1.69 -21.31 0.21
CA ALA A 86 2.40 -21.66 1.43
C ALA A 86 2.61 -20.46 2.36
N LEU A 87 2.54 -19.23 1.82
CA LEU A 87 2.73 -17.98 2.56
C LEU A 87 1.40 -17.29 2.90
N MET A 88 0.26 -17.88 2.54
CA MET A 88 -1.07 -17.30 2.73
C MET A 88 -1.88 -18.05 3.80
N LEU A 89 -2.81 -17.34 4.44
CA LEU A 89 -3.88 -17.94 5.23
C LEU A 89 -4.90 -18.62 4.31
N PRO A 90 -5.75 -19.53 4.85
CA PRO A 90 -6.76 -20.24 4.05
C PRO A 90 -7.78 -19.35 3.34
N ASP A 91 -7.90 -18.06 3.71
CA ASP A 91 -8.77 -17.10 3.03
C ASP A 91 -8.22 -16.61 1.69
N GLY A 92 -6.95 -16.87 1.38
CA GLY A 92 -6.30 -16.48 0.13
C GLY A 92 -6.07 -14.97 -0.02
N ILE A 93 -6.24 -14.19 1.05
CA ILE A 93 -6.08 -12.72 1.05
C ILE A 93 -4.99 -12.28 2.02
N HIS A 94 -4.89 -12.94 3.18
CA HIS A 94 -3.97 -12.52 4.23
C HIS A 94 -2.69 -13.39 4.26
N PRO A 95 -1.52 -12.78 4.50
CA PRO A 95 -0.27 -13.51 4.67
C PRO A 95 -0.26 -14.27 6.00
N ASN A 96 0.41 -15.41 6.05
CA ASN A 96 0.59 -16.18 7.28
C ASN A 96 1.88 -15.77 8.03
N ALA A 97 2.24 -16.50 9.09
CA ALA A 97 3.42 -16.20 9.90
C ALA A 97 4.76 -16.38 9.15
N GLU A 98 4.83 -17.30 8.19
CA GLU A 98 6.04 -17.57 7.41
C GLU A 98 6.34 -16.47 6.39
N ALA A 99 5.33 -15.70 5.99
CA ALA A 99 5.45 -14.57 5.08
C ALA A 99 6.02 -13.30 5.74
N GLN A 100 6.01 -13.21 7.07
CA GLN A 100 6.35 -11.98 7.79
C GLN A 100 7.78 -11.47 7.54
N PRO A 101 8.82 -12.33 7.41
CA PRO A 101 10.16 -11.88 7.03
C PRO A 101 10.19 -11.25 5.62
N VAL A 102 9.45 -11.81 4.67
CA VAL A 102 9.37 -11.28 3.30
C VAL A 102 8.63 -9.93 3.29
N LEU A 103 7.55 -9.79 4.09
CA LEU A 103 6.87 -8.50 4.29
C LEU A 103 7.82 -7.44 4.85
N LEU A 104 8.63 -7.82 5.84
CA LEU A 104 9.63 -6.93 6.41
C LEU A 104 10.60 -6.46 5.32
N ASP A 105 11.19 -7.38 4.55
CA ASP A 105 12.15 -7.04 3.50
C ASP A 105 11.54 -6.10 2.44
N ASN A 106 10.30 -6.37 2.02
CA ASN A 106 9.57 -5.54 1.06
C ASN A 106 9.37 -4.09 1.54
N VAL A 107 9.16 -3.88 2.84
CA VAL A 107 9.03 -2.53 3.42
C VAL A 107 10.40 -1.93 3.71
N TRP A 108 11.34 -2.73 4.20
CA TRP A 108 12.64 -2.30 4.69
C TRP A 108 13.49 -1.65 3.60
N GLU A 109 13.43 -2.16 2.37
CA GLU A 109 14.08 -1.60 1.19
C GLU A 109 13.80 -0.09 1.02
N TYR A 110 12.57 0.33 1.29
CA TYR A 110 12.12 1.71 1.13
C TYR A 110 12.14 2.51 2.45
N LEU A 111 11.97 1.82 3.58
CA LEU A 111 11.95 2.45 4.88
C LEU A 111 13.34 2.87 5.35
N LEU A 112 14.36 2.03 5.16
CA LEU A 112 15.70 2.30 5.68
C LEU A 112 16.30 3.62 5.14
N PRO A 113 16.27 3.91 3.82
CA PRO A 113 16.74 5.20 3.29
C PRO A 113 15.92 6.40 3.80
N ALA A 114 14.66 6.18 4.21
CA ALA A 114 13.80 7.21 4.78
C ALA A 114 13.98 7.39 6.30
N LEU A 115 14.84 6.60 6.94
CA LEU A 115 15.21 6.75 8.35
C LEU A 115 16.55 7.45 8.53
N GLU A 116 17.47 7.25 7.59
CA GLU A 116 18.74 7.98 7.47
C GLU A 116 18.52 9.45 7.02
#